data_AF-A0A5C3E5A9-F1
#
_entry.id   AF-A0A5C3E5A9-F1
#
_cell.length_a   1.000
_cell.length_b   1.000
_cell.length_c   1.000
_cell.angle_alpha   90.00
_cell.angle_beta   90.00
_cell.angle_gamma   90.00
#
_symmetry.space_group_name_H-M   'P 1'
#
loop_
_entity.id
_entity.type
_entity.pdbx_description
1 polymer ?
#
loop_
_entity_poly.entity_id
_entity_poly.type
_entity_poly.pdbx_seq_one_letter_code
_entity_poly.pdbx_strand_id
1 'polypeptide(L)'
;MKINRIFPVFILATYAFGVRPQFPAAIEQGHQALKWLYEEAENGRFMYDLRRDYPNIQSSWPNFLASHGKAIVDQHYATLPRTRENALSRQLLLDRITGQDKTNIEFANFGPAPIDATKKLVESFAERRRAAAELSLARPGT
;
A
#
# COMPACT_ATOMS: atom_id res chain seq x y z
N MET A 1 -17.37 -58.61 23.31
CA MET A 1 -16.00 -58.52 22.76
C MET A 1 -15.70 -57.07 22.39
N LYS A 2 -14.71 -56.45 23.03
CA LYS A 2 -14.23 -55.07 22.75
C LYS A 2 -13.13 -55.15 21.69
N ILE A 3 -13.25 -54.40 20.60
CA ILE A 3 -12.19 -54.27 19.59
C ILE A 3 -11.70 -52.82 19.64
N ASN A 4 -10.54 -52.63 20.28
CA ASN A 4 -9.78 -51.39 20.26
C ASN A 4 -9.27 -51.13 18.83
N ARG A 5 -9.69 -50.03 18.21
CA ARG A 5 -9.07 -49.52 16.98
C ARG A 5 -8.21 -48.32 17.33
N ILE A 6 -6.90 -48.54 17.41
CA ILE A 6 -5.89 -47.49 17.52
C ILE A 6 -5.70 -46.91 16.12
N PHE A 7 -6.16 -45.69 15.89
CA PHE A 7 -5.86 -44.92 14.68
C PHE A 7 -4.55 -44.16 14.88
N PRO A 8 -3.52 -44.34 14.03
CA PRO A 8 -2.36 -43.47 14.08
C PRO A 8 -2.72 -42.09 13.51
N VAL A 9 -2.59 -41.07 14.35
CA VAL A 9 -2.68 -39.67 13.94
C VAL A 9 -1.39 -39.33 13.18
N PHE A 10 -1.49 -39.22 11.85
CA PHE A 10 -0.46 -38.57 11.05
C PHE A 10 -0.57 -37.05 11.25
N ILE A 11 0.27 -36.48 12.11
CA ILE A 11 0.47 -35.03 12.17
C ILE A 11 1.33 -34.65 10.97
N LEU A 12 0.68 -34.24 9.87
CA LEU A 12 1.36 -33.50 8.81
C LEU A 12 1.74 -32.14 9.40
N ALA A 13 2.99 -31.98 9.81
CA ALA A 13 3.59 -30.67 10.03
C ALA A 13 3.74 -30.00 8.66
N THR A 14 2.72 -29.27 8.22
CA THR A 14 2.85 -28.31 7.14
C THR A 14 3.77 -27.19 7.62
N TYR A 15 5.06 -27.33 7.33
CA TYR A 15 5.98 -26.20 7.28
C TYR A 15 5.46 -25.26 6.21
N ALA A 16 4.66 -24.28 6.62
CA ALA A 16 4.43 -23.08 5.84
C ALA A 16 5.79 -22.38 5.74
N PHE A 17 6.55 -22.70 4.69
CA PHE A 17 7.66 -21.88 4.26
C PHE A 17 7.10 -20.47 4.11
N GLY A 18 7.51 -19.60 5.02
CA GLY A 18 7.08 -18.21 5.06
C GLY A 18 7.47 -17.54 3.76
N VAL A 19 6.49 -17.40 2.86
CA VAL A 19 6.58 -16.49 1.72
C VAL A 19 6.66 -15.11 2.34
N ARG A 20 7.88 -14.59 2.48
CA ARG A 20 8.05 -13.18 2.86
C ARG A 20 7.35 -12.36 1.77
N PRO A 21 6.47 -11.40 2.11
CA PRO A 21 5.89 -10.52 1.12
C PRO A 21 7.03 -9.87 0.33
N GLN A 22 7.03 -10.07 -0.99
CA GLN A 22 8.05 -9.51 -1.86
C GLN A 22 7.71 -8.03 -2.07
N PHE A 23 8.36 -7.16 -1.30
CA PHE A 23 8.18 -5.72 -1.47
C PHE A 23 8.95 -5.21 -2.69
N PRO A 24 8.42 -4.18 -3.38
CA PRO A 24 9.21 -3.39 -4.33
C PRO A 24 10.48 -2.86 -3.67
N ALA A 25 11.58 -2.75 -4.42
CA ALA A 25 12.90 -2.43 -3.86
C ALA A 25 12.93 -1.13 -3.03
N ALA A 26 12.19 -0.11 -3.45
CA ALA A 26 12.07 1.15 -2.71
C ALA A 26 11.36 1.01 -1.36
N ILE A 27 10.45 0.04 -1.25
CA ILE A 27 9.68 -0.26 -0.03
C ILE A 27 10.47 -1.22 0.87
N GLU A 28 11.16 -2.20 0.30
CA GLU A 28 12.02 -3.14 1.03
C GLU A 28 13.12 -2.41 1.81
N GLN A 29 13.76 -1.45 1.15
CA GLN A 29 14.79 -0.57 1.71
C GLN A 29 14.22 0.60 2.52
N GLY A 30 12.89 0.75 2.49
CA GLY A 30 12.16 1.81 3.15
C GLY A 30 12.00 1.59 4.65
N HIS A 31 11.51 2.63 5.34
CA HIS A 31 11.14 2.54 6.75
C HIS A 31 9.90 1.64 6.93
N GLN A 32 9.71 1.10 8.14
CA GLN A 32 8.56 0.27 8.51
C GLN A 32 7.21 0.88 8.10
N ALA A 33 7.08 2.21 8.15
CA ALA A 33 5.88 2.93 7.72
C ALA A 33 5.51 2.69 6.25
N LEU A 34 6.50 2.54 5.35
CA LEU A 34 6.27 2.28 3.93
C LEU A 34 5.83 0.84 3.69
N LYS A 35 6.42 -0.12 4.42
CA LYS A 35 6.01 -1.53 4.37
C LYS A 35 4.57 -1.67 4.84
N TRP A 36 4.24 -1.05 5.98
CA TRP A 36 2.88 -1.04 6.50
C TRP A 36 1.89 -0.37 5.53
N LEU A 37 2.19 0.81 4.99
CA LEU A 37 1.32 1.46 4.00
C LEU A 37 1.06 0.58 2.77
N TYR A 38 2.07 -0.17 2.33
CA TYR A 38 1.94 -1.09 1.22
C TYR A 38 1.07 -2.31 1.58
N GLU A 39 1.26 -2.88 2.76
CA GLU A 39 0.40 -3.96 3.27
C GLU A 39 -1.06 -3.50 3.44
N GLU A 40 -1.28 -2.28 3.94
CA GLU A 40 -2.61 -1.67 4.02
C GLU A 40 -3.22 -1.54 2.61
N ALA A 41 -2.44 -1.05 1.64
CA ALA A 41 -2.85 -0.97 0.25
C ALA A 41 -3.23 -2.34 -0.31
N GLU A 42 -2.42 -3.38 -0.08
CA GLU A 42 -2.70 -4.76 -0.50
C GLU A 42 -3.96 -5.34 0.11
N ASN A 43 -4.27 -4.95 1.35
CA ASN A 43 -5.52 -5.29 2.02
C ASN A 43 -6.70 -4.39 1.59
N GLY A 44 -6.51 -3.56 0.56
CA GLY A 44 -7.53 -2.67 0.03
C GLY A 44 -7.85 -1.47 0.92
N ARG A 45 -6.96 -1.09 1.83
CA ARG A 45 -7.12 0.08 2.70
C ARG A 45 -6.24 1.23 2.22
N PHE A 46 -6.84 2.42 2.14
CA PHE A 46 -6.15 3.66 1.90
C PHE A 46 -6.08 4.47 3.19
N MET A 47 -4.87 4.86 3.56
CA MET A 47 -4.59 5.60 4.79
C MET A 47 -4.19 7.03 4.44
N TYR A 48 -5.03 8.01 4.75
CA TYR A 48 -4.72 9.43 4.59
C TYR A 48 -3.96 9.97 5.81
N ASP A 49 -4.50 9.71 7.00
CA ASP A 49 -3.98 10.23 8.26
C ASP A 49 -3.09 9.20 8.95
N LEU A 50 -1.82 9.56 9.11
CA LEU A 50 -0.78 8.73 9.71
C LEU A 50 -0.32 9.23 11.09
N ARG A 51 -1.03 10.22 11.65
CA ARG A 51 -0.66 10.90 12.92
C ARG A 51 -0.35 9.97 14.07
N ARG A 52 -1.17 8.92 14.23
CA ARG A 52 -1.11 8.05 15.39
C ARG A 52 0.05 7.06 15.30
N ASP A 53 0.21 6.45 14.15
CA ASP A 53 1.05 5.26 13.99
C ASP A 53 2.43 5.61 13.41
N TYR A 54 2.53 6.66 12.58
CA TYR A 54 3.76 7.03 11.87
C TYR A 54 3.98 8.56 11.80
N PRO A 55 4.28 9.21 12.96
CA PRO A 55 4.45 10.66 13.03
C PRO A 55 5.59 11.20 12.13
N ASN A 56 6.59 10.37 11.83
CA ASN A 56 7.72 10.72 10.97
C ASN A 56 7.34 10.96 9.50
N ILE A 57 6.19 10.45 9.03
CA ILE A 57 5.71 10.66 7.66
C ILE A 57 4.35 11.36 7.59
N GLN A 58 3.80 11.73 8.73
CA GLN A 58 2.50 12.40 8.85
C GLN A 58 2.36 13.62 7.94
N SER A 59 3.39 14.45 7.81
CA SER A 59 3.35 15.66 6.98
C SER A 59 3.73 15.36 5.52
N SER A 60 4.75 14.53 5.31
CA SER A 60 5.27 14.25 3.97
C SER A 60 4.32 13.42 3.11
N TRP A 61 3.53 12.52 3.71
CA TRP A 61 2.58 11.69 2.97
C TRP A 61 1.40 12.48 2.39
N PRO A 62 0.58 13.23 3.16
CA PRO A 62 -0.47 14.07 2.61
C PRO A 62 0.05 15.12 1.61
N ASN A 63 1.22 15.70 1.87
CA ASN A 63 1.83 16.65 0.94
C ASN A 63 2.19 15.99 -0.39
N PHE A 64 2.72 14.77 -0.36
CA PHE A 64 2.98 13.97 -1.56
C PHE A 64 1.68 13.65 -2.30
N LEU A 65 0.64 13.20 -1.59
CA LEU A 65 -0.66 12.90 -2.16
C LEU A 65 -1.24 14.11 -2.89
N ALA A 66 -1.27 15.26 -2.24
CA ALA A 66 -1.80 16.50 -2.82
C ALA A 66 -1.01 16.96 -4.06
N SER A 67 0.31 16.78 -4.06
CA SER A 67 1.18 17.31 -5.13
C SER A 67 1.31 16.36 -6.33
N HIS A 68 1.30 15.05 -6.09
CA HIS A 68 1.64 14.04 -7.10
C HIS A 68 0.60 12.94 -7.27
N GLY A 69 -0.25 12.71 -6.25
CA GLY A 69 -1.14 11.56 -6.22
C GLY A 69 -2.18 11.57 -7.34
N LYS A 70 -2.71 12.77 -7.69
CA LYS A 70 -3.68 12.89 -8.80
C LYS A 70 -3.12 12.36 -10.13
N ALA A 71 -1.88 12.74 -10.47
CA ALA A 71 -1.27 12.32 -11.73
C ALA A 71 -1.07 10.79 -11.79
N ILE A 72 -0.66 10.19 -10.66
CA ILE A 72 -0.45 8.74 -10.54
C ILE A 72 -1.78 7.99 -10.73
N VAL A 73 -2.83 8.44 -10.04
CA VAL A 73 -4.17 7.85 -10.16
C VAL A 73 -4.71 8.01 -11.58
N ASP A 74 -4.61 9.20 -12.16
CA ASP A 74 -5.08 9.44 -13.52
C ASP A 74 -4.38 8.55 -14.54
N GLN A 75 -3.05 8.40 -14.41
CA GLN A 75 -2.27 7.52 -15.29
C GLN A 75 -2.67 6.05 -15.12
N HIS A 76 -2.88 5.57 -13.89
CA HIS A 76 -3.30 4.19 -13.65
C HIS A 76 -4.68 3.91 -14.25
N TYR A 77 -5.66 4.77 -14.01
CA TYR A 77 -7.02 4.55 -14.52
C TYR A 77 -7.12 4.78 -16.03
N ALA A 78 -6.22 5.54 -16.65
CA ALA A 78 -6.16 5.68 -18.10
C ALA A 78 -5.85 4.37 -18.83
N THR A 79 -5.21 3.39 -18.17
CA THR A 79 -4.91 2.07 -18.75
C THR A 79 -6.03 1.05 -18.57
N LEU A 80 -7.10 1.39 -17.84
CA LEU A 80 -8.18 0.47 -17.51
C LEU A 80 -9.40 0.65 -18.43
N PRO A 81 -10.25 -0.40 -18.57
CA PRO A 81 -11.53 -0.26 -19.24
C PRO A 81 -12.40 0.83 -18.60
N ARG A 82 -13.14 1.57 -19.43
CA ARG A 82 -14.05 2.64 -18.97
C ARG A 82 -15.37 2.06 -18.43
N THR A 83 -15.33 1.46 -17.24
CA THR A 83 -16.51 0.97 -16.53
C THR A 83 -17.01 2.00 -15.51
N ARG A 84 -18.28 1.88 -15.11
CA ARG A 84 -18.86 2.70 -14.04
C ARG A 84 -18.10 2.51 -12.72
N GLU A 85 -17.74 1.26 -12.41
CA GLU A 85 -16.99 0.91 -11.21
C GLU A 85 -15.62 1.62 -11.17
N ASN A 86 -14.85 1.57 -12.26
CA ASN A 86 -13.56 2.24 -12.37
C ASN A 86 -13.69 3.77 -12.28
N ALA A 87 -14.76 4.34 -12.84
CA ALA A 87 -15.01 5.78 -12.73
C ALA A 87 -15.30 6.19 -11.27
N LEU A 88 -16.10 5.39 -10.55
CA LEU A 88 -16.45 5.65 -9.15
C LEU A 88 -15.26 5.46 -8.21
N SER A 89 -14.51 4.37 -8.34
CA SER A 89 -13.33 4.12 -7.51
C SER A 89 -12.23 5.16 -7.74
N ARG A 90 -12.03 5.60 -9.01
CA ARG A 90 -11.14 6.72 -9.33
C ARG A 90 -11.57 7.99 -8.61
N GLN A 91 -12.84 8.38 -8.71
CA GLN A 91 -13.32 9.62 -8.10
C GLN A 91 -13.16 9.58 -6.57
N LEU A 92 -13.58 8.48 -5.94
CA LEU A 92 -13.41 8.28 -4.51
C LEU A 92 -11.95 8.48 -4.08
N LEU A 93 -11.03 7.80 -4.76
CA LEU A 93 -9.61 7.89 -4.46
C LEU A 93 -9.07 9.32 -4.68
N LEU A 94 -9.49 10.02 -5.72
CA LEU A 94 -9.10 11.42 -5.97
C LEU A 94 -9.58 12.38 -4.88
N ASP A 95 -10.82 12.23 -4.39
CA ASP A 95 -11.35 13.07 -3.31
C ASP A 95 -10.48 12.95 -2.05
N ARG A 96 -9.94 11.74 -1.81
CA ARG A 96 -9.08 11.47 -0.66
C ARG A 96 -7.68 12.02 -0.82
N ILE A 97 -7.07 11.79 -1.98
CA ILE A 97 -5.72 12.26 -2.31
C ILE A 97 -5.64 13.79 -2.31
N THR A 98 -6.69 14.45 -2.80
CA THR A 98 -6.77 15.92 -2.82
C THR A 98 -7.11 16.52 -1.45
N GLY A 99 -7.39 15.68 -0.45
CA GLY A 99 -7.71 16.11 0.90
C GLY A 99 -9.12 16.71 1.05
N GLN A 100 -9.99 16.53 0.03
CA GLN A 100 -11.42 16.83 0.16
C GLN A 100 -12.09 15.90 1.17
N ASP A 101 -11.63 14.64 1.23
CA ASP A 101 -12.01 13.66 2.25
C ASP A 101 -10.74 13.09 2.91
N LYS A 102 -10.47 13.50 4.16
CA LYS A 102 -9.25 13.13 4.89
C LYS A 102 -9.39 11.84 5.68
N THR A 103 -10.40 11.03 5.39
CA THR A 103 -10.66 9.77 6.09
C THR A 103 -9.95 8.60 5.42
N ASN A 104 -9.64 7.58 6.25
CA ASN A 104 -9.17 6.30 5.74
C ASN A 104 -10.36 5.56 5.11
N ILE A 105 -10.13 4.79 4.04
CA ILE A 105 -11.18 4.03 3.35
C ILE A 105 -10.73 2.61 3.05
N GLU A 106 -11.70 1.70 2.95
CA GLU A 106 -11.53 0.34 2.46
C GLU A 106 -12.25 0.16 1.12
N PHE A 107 -11.60 -0.50 0.16
CA PHE A 107 -12.07 -0.72 -1.20
C PHE A 107 -12.77 -2.07 -1.41
N ALA A 108 -13.40 -2.64 -0.38
CA ALA A 108 -13.95 -4.00 -0.38
C ALA A 108 -14.87 -4.35 -1.59
N ASN A 109 -15.45 -3.35 -2.27
CA ASN A 109 -16.41 -3.53 -3.36
C ASN A 109 -15.99 -2.93 -4.72
N PHE A 110 -14.73 -2.50 -4.90
CA PHE A 110 -14.30 -1.74 -6.08
C PHE A 110 -13.28 -2.47 -6.97
N GLY A 111 -13.11 -3.77 -6.75
CA GLY A 111 -12.19 -4.60 -7.51
C GLY A 111 -10.71 -4.23 -7.30
N PRO A 112 -9.80 -4.72 -8.15
CA PRO A 112 -8.36 -4.54 -7.97
C PRO A 112 -7.85 -3.14 -8.34
N ALA A 113 -8.61 -2.36 -9.12
CA ALA A 113 -8.16 -1.06 -9.63
C ALA A 113 -7.73 -0.06 -8.53
N PRO A 114 -8.55 0.24 -7.50
CA PRO A 114 -8.12 1.16 -6.44
C PRO A 114 -7.01 0.58 -5.55
N ILE A 115 -6.94 -0.74 -5.42
CA ILE A 115 -5.86 -1.45 -4.71
C ILE A 115 -4.53 -1.17 -5.42
N ASP A 116 -4.46 -1.47 -6.72
CA ASP A 116 -3.28 -1.25 -7.54
C ASP A 116 -2.90 0.23 -7.61
N ALA A 117 -3.88 1.13 -7.73
CA ALA A 117 -3.65 2.57 -7.68
C ALA A 117 -3.00 3.00 -6.35
N THR A 118 -3.50 2.47 -5.23
CA THR A 118 -2.97 2.79 -3.89
C THR A 118 -1.55 2.26 -3.73
N LYS A 119 -1.26 1.05 -4.18
CA LYS A 119 0.09 0.48 -4.19
C LYS A 119 1.07 1.36 -4.97
N LYS A 120 0.68 1.82 -6.17
CA LYS A 120 1.50 2.74 -6.99
C LYS A 120 1.78 4.07 -6.29
N LEU A 121 0.84 4.59 -5.49
CA LEU A 121 1.08 5.80 -4.69
C LEU A 121 2.15 5.56 -3.62
N VAL A 122 2.08 4.44 -2.90
CA VAL A 122 3.05 4.08 -1.87
C VAL A 122 4.44 3.84 -2.48
N GLU A 123 4.51 3.12 -3.60
CA GLU A 123 5.75 2.90 -4.36
C GLU A 123 6.39 4.23 -4.79
N SER A 124 5.61 5.10 -5.45
CA SER A 124 6.10 6.40 -5.92
C SER A 124 6.56 7.30 -4.77
N PHE A 125 5.90 7.21 -3.61
CA PHE A 125 6.31 7.92 -2.41
C PHE A 125 7.64 7.38 -1.86
N ALA A 126 7.78 6.06 -1.79
CA ALA A 126 9.01 5.40 -1.35
C ALA A 126 10.20 5.79 -2.25
N GLU A 127 10.01 5.76 -3.57
CA GLU A 127 11.04 6.15 -4.56
C GLU A 127 11.50 7.59 -4.37
N ARG A 128 10.56 8.54 -4.20
CA ARG A 128 10.91 9.94 -3.95
C ARG A 128 11.69 10.14 -2.66
N ARG A 129 11.32 9.44 -1.59
CA ARG A 129 12.05 9.52 -0.33
C ARG A 129 13.46 8.96 -0.46
N ARG A 130 13.62 7.86 -1.19
CA ARG A 130 14.92 7.28 -1.49
C ARG A 130 15.80 8.25 -2.30
N ALA A 131 15.26 8.81 -3.38
CA ALA A 131 15.97 9.78 -4.20
C ALA A 131 16.40 11.02 -3.40
N ALA A 132 15.53 11.52 -2.50
CA ALA A 132 15.86 12.64 -1.61
C ALA A 132 16.97 12.30 -0.60
N ALA A 133 16.99 11.08 -0.06
CA ALA A 133 18.05 10.61 0.83
C ALA A 133 19.39 10.47 0.08
N GLU A 134 19.38 9.89 -1.13
CA GLU A 134 20.57 9.75 -1.98
C GLU A 134 21.16 11.13 -2.35
N LEU A 135 20.32 12.10 -2.71
CA LEU A 135 20.75 13.47 -3.00
C LEU A 135 21.35 14.17 -1.77
N SER A 136 20.80 13.92 -0.58
CA SER A 136 21.28 14.50 0.67
C SER A 136 22.67 13.97 1.05
N LEU A 137 22.93 12.69 0.78
CA LEU A 137 24.25 12.07 0.98
C LEU A 137 25.27 12.55 -0.05
N ALA A 138 24.83 12.84 -1.27
CA ALA A 138 25.70 13.32 -2.35
C ALA A 138 26.13 14.80 -2.21
N ARG A 139 25.51 15.57 -1.32
CA ARG A 139 25.93 16.94 -0.95
C ARG A 139 26.59 16.95 0.45
N PRO A 140 27.86 16.54 0.59
CA PRO A 140 28.60 16.81 1.82
C PRO A 140 28.92 18.31 1.89
N GLY A 141 28.32 18.99 2.87
CA GLY A 141 28.73 20.30 3.43
C GLY A 141 29.06 21.44 2.45
N THR A 142 28.14 22.39 2.31
CA THR A 142 28.52 23.80 2.11
C THR A 142 28.80 24.45 3.45
#